data_AF-A0ABD3B6E2-F1
#
_entry.id   AF-A0ABD3B6E2-F1
#
_cell.length_a   1.000
_cell.length_b   1.000
_cell.length_c   1.000
_cell.angle_alpha   90.00
_cell.angle_beta   90.00
_cell.angle_gamma   90.00
#
_symmetry.space_group_name_H-M   'P 1'
#
loop_
_entity.id
_entity.type
_entity.pdbx_description
1 polymer ?
#
loop_
_entity_poly.entity_id
_entity_poly.type
_entity_poly.pdbx_seq_one_letter_code
_entity_poly.pdbx_strand_id
1 'polypeptide(L)'
;MPAELVVLYLNRVIGMRKYSHAKRGIGRLGVPFYRWWSEALHGVSDAGKGVLFNATVPGGTSFPAASYNTSLWYKMGQVVSTEARAMYNVGLAGLTFWSPTINVLRDPRWGRAQETPSEDPFVVSKYAVNYVRGLQEVGDQES
;
A
#
# COMPACT_ATOMS: atom_id res chain seq x y z
N MET A 1 -30.41 -9.08 -25.83
CA MET A 1 -30.53 -9.66 -24.47
C MET A 1 -30.61 -8.52 -23.46
N PRO A 2 -31.48 -8.57 -22.43
CA PRO A 2 -31.60 -7.51 -21.44
C PRO A 2 -30.31 -7.40 -20.62
N ALA A 3 -29.88 -6.18 -20.28
CA ALA A 3 -28.66 -5.91 -19.52
C ALA A 3 -28.62 -6.61 -18.14
N GLU A 4 -29.79 -6.86 -17.55
CA GLU A 4 -29.94 -7.55 -16.26
C GLU A 4 -29.49 -9.02 -16.31
N LEU A 5 -29.71 -9.70 -17.43
CA LEU A 5 -29.32 -11.10 -17.63
C LEU A 5 -27.80 -11.27 -17.75
N VAL A 6 -27.12 -10.28 -18.33
CA VAL A 6 -25.65 -10.25 -18.44
C VAL A 6 -25.02 -10.05 -17.05
N VAL A 7 -25.55 -9.14 -16.24
CA VAL A 7 -25.08 -8.89 -14.87
C VAL A 7 -25.28 -10.11 -13.97
N LEU A 8 -26.43 -10.79 -14.08
CA LEU A 8 -26.69 -12.04 -13.35
C LEU A 8 -25.75 -13.16 -13.77
N TYR A 9 -25.46 -13.31 -15.07
CA TYR A 9 -24.50 -14.29 -15.57
C TYR A 9 -23.08 -14.03 -15.05
N LEU A 10 -22.61 -12.77 -15.10
CA LEU A 10 -21.29 -12.40 -14.57
C LEU A 10 -21.18 -12.61 -13.05
N ASN A 11 -22.24 -12.30 -12.29
CA ASN A 11 -22.28 -12.56 -10.86
C ASN A 11 -22.26 -14.06 -10.53
N ARG A 12 -22.96 -14.88 -11.31
CA ARG A 12 -23.11 -16.32 -11.05
C ARG A 12 -21.93 -17.15 -11.55
N VAL A 13 -21.33 -16.77 -12.68
CA VAL A 13 -20.21 -17.50 -13.29
C VAL A 13 -18.85 -17.00 -12.81
N ILE A 14 -18.71 -15.69 -12.57
CA ILE A 14 -17.42 -15.05 -12.26
C ILE A 14 -17.36 -14.53 -10.81
N GLY A 15 -18.48 -14.54 -10.07
CA GLY A 15 -18.49 -14.14 -8.67
C GLY A 15 -18.18 -12.66 -8.43
N MET A 16 -18.39 -11.79 -9.43
CA MET A 16 -18.10 -10.35 -9.35
C MET A 16 -19.11 -9.59 -8.47
N ARG A 17 -19.03 -9.72 -7.13
CA ARG A 17 -19.66 -8.74 -6.24
C ARG A 17 -18.88 -7.41 -6.27
N LYS A 18 -19.62 -6.29 -6.26
CA LYS A 18 -19.13 -4.89 -6.29
C LYS A 18 -17.86 -4.66 -5.45
N TYR A 19 -16.93 -3.89 -6.04
CA TYR A 19 -15.72 -3.26 -5.47
C TYR A 19 -15.51 -3.45 -3.95
N SER A 20 -14.83 -4.53 -3.56
CA SER A 20 -14.47 -4.83 -2.17
C SER A 20 -12.97 -4.69 -1.97
N HIS A 21 -12.49 -4.19 -0.84
CA HIS A 21 -11.05 -4.01 -0.52
C HIS A 21 -10.22 -5.31 -0.38
N ALA A 22 -10.87 -6.44 -0.67
CA ALA A 22 -10.32 -7.78 -0.67
C ALA A 22 -11.12 -8.63 -1.64
N LYS A 23 -10.49 -9.63 -2.26
CA LYS A 23 -11.16 -10.60 -3.15
C LYS A 23 -11.16 -11.95 -2.51
N ARG A 24 -12.33 -12.60 -2.55
CA ARG A 24 -12.46 -14.00 -2.15
C ARG A 24 -11.53 -14.85 -3.02
N GLY A 25 -10.76 -15.72 -2.38
CA GLY A 25 -9.94 -16.69 -3.10
C GLY A 25 -10.79 -17.61 -3.98
N ILE A 26 -10.20 -18.11 -5.05
CA ILE A 26 -10.82 -19.10 -5.94
C ILE A 26 -10.23 -20.46 -5.60
N GLY A 27 -10.87 -21.15 -4.65
CA GLY A 27 -10.37 -22.44 -4.13
C GLY A 27 -10.13 -23.49 -5.20
N ARG A 28 -11.00 -23.60 -6.22
CA ARG A 28 -10.82 -24.57 -7.33
C ARG A 28 -9.55 -24.33 -8.17
N LEU A 29 -8.98 -23.12 -8.10
CA LEU A 29 -7.79 -22.73 -8.84
C LEU A 29 -6.56 -22.56 -7.92
N GLY A 30 -6.69 -22.87 -6.63
CA GLY A 30 -5.63 -22.63 -5.65
C GLY A 30 -5.30 -21.14 -5.43
N VAL A 31 -6.16 -20.22 -5.86
CA VAL A 31 -5.94 -18.77 -5.67
C VAL A 31 -6.38 -18.38 -4.27
N PRO A 32 -5.47 -17.92 -3.39
CA PRO A 32 -5.82 -17.56 -2.03
C PRO A 32 -6.69 -16.30 -1.96
N PHE A 33 -7.33 -16.09 -0.82
CA PHE A 33 -7.92 -14.81 -0.49
C PHE A 33 -6.83 -13.75 -0.39
N TYR A 34 -7.09 -12.54 -0.90
CA TYR A 34 -6.11 -11.45 -0.89
C TYR A 34 -6.77 -10.13 -0.52
N ARG A 35 -6.16 -9.42 0.44
CA ARG A 35 -6.51 -8.03 0.80
C ARG A 35 -5.49 -7.10 0.18
N TRP A 36 -5.93 -6.14 -0.62
CA TRP A 36 -5.02 -5.20 -1.28
C TRP A 36 -5.00 -3.82 -0.64
N TRP A 37 -5.97 -3.50 0.22
CA TRP A 37 -6.05 -2.21 0.88
C TRP A 37 -5.17 -2.19 2.14
N SER A 38 -3.86 -2.21 1.93
CA SER A 38 -2.88 -1.94 2.98
C SER A 38 -2.38 -0.50 2.86
N GLU A 39 -2.02 0.12 3.98
CA GLU A 39 -1.52 1.50 4.05
C GLU A 39 -0.09 1.48 4.56
N ALA A 40 0.77 2.34 4.01
CA ALA A 40 2.18 2.41 4.39
C ALA A 40 2.77 3.83 4.42
N LEU A 41 1.96 4.88 4.35
CA LEU A 41 2.38 6.25 3.98
C LEU A 41 3.67 6.71 4.69
N HIS A 42 3.74 6.46 5.99
CA HIS A 42 4.87 6.78 6.84
C HIS A 42 5.32 5.58 7.69
N GLY A 43 5.01 4.36 7.26
CA GLY A 43 5.09 3.15 8.07
C GLY A 43 3.90 2.24 7.80
N VAL A 44 4.06 0.92 7.95
CA VAL A 44 2.94 -0.02 7.79
C VAL A 44 1.84 0.32 8.79
N SER A 45 0.60 0.41 8.33
CA SER A 45 -0.54 0.89 9.13
C SER A 45 -1.80 0.04 8.93
N ASP A 46 -2.59 -0.06 9.99
CA ASP A 46 -3.93 -0.65 10.02
C ASP A 46 -5.06 0.37 9.73
N ALA A 47 -4.72 1.57 9.24
CA ALA A 47 -5.69 2.54 8.74
C ALA A 47 -6.53 1.98 7.56
N GLY A 48 -5.96 1.04 6.80
CA GLY A 48 -6.66 0.25 5.80
C GLY A 48 -7.41 -0.96 6.39
N LYS A 49 -7.79 -1.92 5.55
CA LYS A 49 -8.35 -3.21 6.00
C LYS A 49 -7.43 -4.40 5.71
N GLY A 50 -6.28 -4.14 5.09
CA GLY A 50 -5.33 -5.15 4.63
C GLY A 50 -4.30 -5.57 5.67
N VAL A 51 -4.06 -4.77 6.69
CA VAL A 51 -3.05 -4.98 7.74
C VAL A 51 -3.73 -5.18 9.09
N LEU A 52 -3.18 -6.07 9.92
CA LEU A 52 -3.62 -6.34 11.28
C LEU A 52 -2.42 -6.40 12.22
N PHE A 53 -2.42 -5.62 13.30
CA PHE A 53 -1.45 -5.75 14.39
C PHE A 53 -2.01 -6.65 15.50
N ASN A 54 -1.13 -7.44 16.13
CA ASN A 54 -1.47 -8.37 17.21
C ASN A 54 -0.27 -8.58 18.15
N ALA A 55 -0.33 -9.55 19.06
CA ALA A 55 0.79 -9.82 19.97
C ALA A 55 2.10 -10.24 19.27
N THR A 56 2.03 -10.83 18.08
CA THR A 56 3.21 -11.22 17.28
C THR A 56 3.87 -10.03 16.61
N VAL A 57 3.07 -9.12 16.04
CA VAL A 57 3.52 -7.86 15.46
C VAL A 57 2.74 -6.73 16.14
N PRO A 58 3.24 -6.17 17.25
CA PRO A 58 2.50 -5.20 18.04
C PRO A 58 2.49 -3.78 17.44
N GLY A 59 3.36 -3.52 16.45
CA GLY A 59 3.43 -2.25 15.76
C GLY A 59 4.45 -2.26 14.62
N GLY A 60 4.59 -1.14 13.93
CA GLY A 60 5.57 -0.90 12.88
C GLY A 60 6.30 0.42 13.06
N THR A 61 7.38 0.61 12.31
CA THR A 61 8.18 1.84 12.38
C THR A 61 7.45 2.99 11.69
N SER A 62 7.49 4.18 12.28
CA SER A 62 6.90 5.41 11.72
C SER A 62 7.96 6.47 11.41
N PHE A 63 7.83 7.17 10.29
CA PHE A 63 8.85 8.09 9.77
C PHE A 63 8.28 9.46 9.35
N PRO A 64 9.00 10.57 9.56
CA PRO A 64 8.62 11.85 8.99
C PRO A 64 9.01 11.95 7.49
N ALA A 65 8.15 12.55 6.67
CA ALA A 65 8.47 12.81 5.25
C ALA A 65 9.37 14.06 5.04
N ALA A 66 9.40 14.99 6.00
CA ALA A 66 10.06 16.29 5.90
C ALA A 66 11.59 16.26 6.10
N SER A 67 12.26 15.17 5.71
CA SER A 67 13.73 15.06 5.81
C SER A 67 14.47 15.77 4.68
N TYR A 68 13.78 16.00 3.54
CA TYR A 68 14.36 16.53 2.30
C TYR A 68 15.64 15.81 1.85
N ASN A 69 15.76 14.53 2.21
CA ASN A 69 16.93 13.71 1.93
C ASN A 69 16.52 12.47 1.13
N THR A 70 16.92 12.43 -0.14
CA THR A 70 16.57 11.36 -1.07
C THR A 70 17.04 9.98 -0.61
N SER A 71 18.25 9.90 -0.05
CA SER A 71 18.78 8.66 0.50
C SER A 71 17.98 8.18 1.70
N LEU A 72 17.47 9.11 2.53
CA LEU A 72 16.62 8.74 3.66
C LEU A 72 15.25 8.23 3.20
N TRP A 73 14.62 8.89 2.23
CA TRP A 73 13.34 8.42 1.66
C TRP A 73 13.45 7.03 1.03
N TYR A 74 14.57 6.74 0.38
CA TYR A 74 14.84 5.40 -0.14
C TYR A 74 14.94 4.36 1.00
N LYS A 75 15.75 4.64 2.03
CA LYS A 75 15.87 3.76 3.20
C LYS A 75 14.55 3.57 3.94
N MET A 76 13.73 4.62 4.03
CA MET A 76 12.38 4.54 4.59
C MET A 76 11.53 3.53 3.82
N GLY A 77 11.52 3.61 2.48
CA GLY A 77 10.83 2.63 1.64
C GLY A 77 11.33 1.20 1.87
N GLN A 78 12.64 0.99 2.05
CA GLN A 78 13.23 -0.33 2.30
C GLN A 78 12.82 -0.92 3.66
N VAL A 79 12.80 -0.11 4.72
CA VAL A 79 12.35 -0.56 6.04
C VAL A 79 10.87 -0.95 5.98
N VAL A 80 10.04 -0.09 5.39
CA VAL A 80 8.61 -0.37 5.19
C VAL A 80 8.40 -1.65 4.37
N SER A 81 9.18 -1.85 3.31
CA SER A 81 9.13 -3.08 2.50
C SER A 81 9.44 -4.33 3.33
N THR A 82 10.48 -4.25 4.16
CA THR A 82 10.89 -5.36 5.03
C THR A 82 9.81 -5.70 6.06
N GLU A 83 9.26 -4.68 6.74
CA GLU A 83 8.16 -4.86 7.69
C GLU A 83 6.91 -5.43 7.01
N ALA A 84 6.53 -4.89 5.85
CA ALA A 84 5.42 -5.38 5.05
C ALA A 84 5.57 -6.86 4.68
N ARG A 85 6.77 -7.27 4.25
CA ARG A 85 7.07 -8.68 3.95
C ARG A 85 7.03 -9.55 5.19
N ALA A 86 7.58 -9.09 6.31
CA ALA A 86 7.51 -9.81 7.58
C ALA A 86 6.06 -10.05 8.00
N MET A 87 5.20 -9.02 7.92
CA MET A 87 3.77 -9.13 8.23
C MET A 87 3.02 -10.05 7.26
N TYR A 88 3.35 -10.00 5.97
CA TYR A 88 2.78 -10.92 4.99
C TYR A 88 3.09 -12.39 5.31
N ASN A 89 4.34 -12.68 5.70
CA ASN A 89 4.78 -14.04 6.01
C ASN A 89 4.04 -14.66 7.21
N VAL A 90 3.57 -13.83 8.15
CA VAL A 90 2.75 -14.27 9.29
C VAL A 90 1.23 -14.13 9.03
N GLY A 91 0.82 -13.83 7.79
CA GLY A 91 -0.58 -13.74 7.39
C GLY A 91 -1.32 -12.49 7.90
N LEU A 92 -0.59 -11.45 8.30
CA LEU A 92 -1.15 -10.23 8.89
C LEU A 92 -1.27 -9.07 7.91
N ALA A 93 -0.68 -9.16 6.71
CA ALA A 93 -0.77 -8.13 5.68
C ALA A 93 -0.87 -8.72 4.27
N GLY A 94 -1.34 -7.91 3.32
CA GLY A 94 -1.09 -8.12 1.89
C GLY A 94 0.29 -7.61 1.45
N LEU A 95 0.50 -7.53 0.13
CA LEU A 95 1.77 -7.08 -0.47
C LEU A 95 1.64 -5.79 -1.29
N THR A 96 0.46 -5.18 -1.29
CA THR A 96 0.16 -3.96 -2.02
C THR A 96 -0.19 -2.88 -1.02
N PHE A 97 0.46 -1.74 -1.12
CA PHE A 97 0.29 -0.62 -0.18
C PHE A 97 -0.08 0.63 -0.96
N TRP A 98 -1.06 1.37 -0.45
CA TRP A 98 -1.56 2.60 -1.07
C TRP A 98 -0.70 3.79 -0.64
N SER A 99 0.55 3.79 -1.10
CA SER A 99 1.55 4.76 -0.71
C SER A 99 2.59 4.90 -1.82
N PRO A 100 3.25 6.06 -1.95
CA PRO A 100 3.09 7.27 -1.13
C PRO A 100 1.97 8.22 -1.62
N THR A 101 1.59 9.20 -0.79
CA THR A 101 0.77 10.35 -1.23
C THR A 101 1.67 11.35 -1.98
N ILE A 102 1.35 11.61 -3.25
CA ILE A 102 2.18 12.42 -4.17
C ILE A 102 1.46 13.67 -4.69
N ASN A 103 0.35 14.06 -4.04
CA ASN A 103 -0.31 15.32 -4.35
C ASN A 103 0.59 16.49 -3.94
N VAL A 104 0.65 17.53 -4.76
CA VAL A 104 1.39 18.76 -4.44
C VAL A 104 0.53 19.63 -3.52
N LEU A 105 1.08 20.04 -2.37
CA LEU A 105 0.38 20.93 -1.43
C LEU A 105 0.20 22.32 -2.03
N ARG A 106 -0.97 22.58 -2.62
CA ARG A 106 -1.26 23.88 -3.25
C ARG A 106 -2.00 24.85 -2.32
N ASP A 107 -2.88 24.32 -1.48
CA ASP A 107 -3.70 25.09 -0.56
C ASP A 107 -3.43 24.58 0.86
N PRO A 108 -2.96 25.43 1.79
CA PRO A 108 -2.63 25.02 3.15
C PRO A 108 -3.85 24.53 3.94
N ARG A 109 -5.07 24.80 3.47
CA ARG A 109 -6.32 24.33 4.10
C ARG A 109 -6.67 22.90 3.72
N TRP A 110 -5.92 22.26 2.83
CA TRP A 110 -6.16 20.87 2.45
C TRP A 110 -5.95 19.95 3.66
N GLY A 111 -7.02 19.32 4.16
CA GLY A 111 -6.98 18.51 5.39
C GLY A 111 -6.14 17.21 5.35
N ARG A 112 -5.50 16.92 4.22
CA ARG A 112 -4.51 15.84 4.07
C ARG A 112 -3.12 16.39 3.71
N ALA A 113 -2.90 17.69 3.88
CA ALA A 113 -1.62 18.36 3.63
C ALA A 113 -0.46 17.71 4.40
N GLN A 114 -0.73 17.19 5.60
CA GLN A 114 0.25 16.49 6.43
C GLN A 114 0.79 15.19 5.81
N GLU A 115 0.13 14.66 4.77
CA GLU A 115 0.51 13.40 4.12
C GLU A 115 1.46 13.60 2.94
N THR A 116 1.59 14.81 2.43
CA THR A 116 2.47 15.12 1.29
C THR A 116 3.80 15.68 1.78
N PRO A 117 4.92 15.36 1.11
CA PRO A 117 6.23 15.83 1.53
C PRO A 117 6.45 17.33 1.30
N SER A 118 5.72 17.98 0.38
CA SER A 118 5.98 19.38 0.00
C SER A 118 4.90 20.04 -0.87
N GLU A 119 4.96 21.37 -0.93
CA GLU A 119 4.28 22.22 -1.93
C GLU A 119 5.03 22.33 -3.26
N ASP A 120 6.30 21.90 -3.31
CA ASP A 120 7.12 21.93 -4.51
C ASP A 120 7.03 20.61 -5.31
N PRO A 121 6.59 20.64 -6.59
CA PRO A 121 6.52 19.46 -7.44
C PRO A 121 7.85 18.73 -7.61
N PHE A 122 8.99 19.43 -7.57
CA PHE A 122 10.30 18.80 -7.74
C PHE A 122 10.66 17.96 -6.50
N VAL A 123 10.50 18.50 -5.30
CA VAL A 123 10.63 17.76 -4.05
C VAL A 123 9.68 16.56 -3.99
N VAL A 124 8.39 16.76 -4.32
CA VAL A 124 7.39 15.66 -4.35
C VAL A 124 7.82 14.55 -5.30
N SER A 125 8.35 14.90 -6.48
CA SER A 125 8.84 13.92 -7.46
C SER A 125 10.04 13.14 -6.92
N LYS A 126 10.99 13.80 -6.26
CA LYS A 126 12.15 13.13 -5.66
C LYS A 126 11.75 12.21 -4.52
N TYR A 127 10.79 12.60 -3.68
CA TYR A 127 10.23 11.74 -2.65
C TYR A 127 9.56 10.50 -3.24
N ALA A 128 8.65 10.69 -4.20
CA ALA A 128 7.91 9.62 -4.84
C ALA A 128 8.83 8.56 -5.44
N VAL A 129 9.82 8.98 -6.23
CA VAL A 129 10.76 8.05 -6.88
C VAL A 129 11.54 7.26 -5.84
N ASN A 130 12.13 7.92 -4.84
CA ASN A 130 12.98 7.21 -3.88
C ASN A 130 12.17 6.28 -2.95
N TYR A 131 11.00 6.72 -2.51
CA TYR A 131 10.13 5.91 -1.65
C TYR A 131 9.61 4.66 -2.39
N VAL A 132 9.12 4.83 -3.63
CA VAL A 132 8.64 3.69 -4.45
C VAL A 132 9.77 2.72 -4.78
N ARG A 133 10.97 3.24 -5.11
CA ARG A 133 12.16 2.40 -5.31
C ARG A 133 12.49 1.59 -4.06
N GLY A 134 12.57 2.24 -2.90
CA GLY A 134 12.83 1.52 -1.64
C GLY A 134 11.78 0.47 -1.31
N LEU A 135 10.51 0.72 -1.69
CA LEU A 135 9.42 -0.23 -1.44
C LEU A 135 9.45 -1.45 -2.38
N GLN A 136 9.79 -1.25 -3.66
CA GLN A 136 9.63 -2.24 -4.73
C GLN A 136 10.92 -2.91 -5.19
N GLU A 137 12.07 -2.25 -5.04
CA GLU A 137 13.35 -2.84 -5.44
C GLU A 137 13.68 -4.01 -4.50
N VAL A 138 13.97 -5.16 -5.11
CA VAL A 138 14.63 -6.25 -4.42
C VAL A 138 16.11 -5.91 -4.54
N GLY A 139 16.78 -5.60 -3.44
CA GLY A 139 18.22 -5.37 -3.48
C GLY A 139 18.89 -6.57 -4.14
N ASP A 140 19.83 -6.32 -5.05
CA ASP A 140 20.84 -7.32 -5.36
C ASP A 140 21.46 -7.67 -4.01
N GLN A 141 21.17 -8.87 -3.50
CA GLN A 141 21.90 -9.40 -2.36
C GLN A 141 23.36 -9.37 -2.82
N GLU A 142 24.21 -8.51 -2.24
CA GLU A 142 25.64 -8.58 -2.48
C GLU A 142 26.04 -10.04 -2.21
N SER A 143 26.41 -10.73 -3.29
CA SER A 143 26.89 -12.11 -3.32
C SER A 143 28.30 -12.21 -2.80
#